data_AF-A0A7C4ZXS9-F1
#
_entry.id   AF-A0A7C4ZXS9-F1
#
_cell.length_a   1.000
_cell.length_b   1.000
_cell.length_c   1.000
_cell.angle_alpha   90.00
_cell.angle_beta   90.00
_cell.angle_gamma   90.00
#
_symmetry.space_group_name_H-M   'P 1'
#
loop_
_entity.id
_entity.type
_entity.pdbx_description
1 polymer ?
#
loop_
_entity_poly.entity_id
_entity_poly.type
_entity_poly.pdbx_seq_one_letter_code
_entity_poly.pdbx_strand_id
1 'polypeptide(L)'
;MPFFSEKSLVEDYFVQKLQQKGWKFISSDNLERESLEEPLLTPMLIRALKRLNANIGIGDEEIKQVLNELKLKTSGAEHCKQILNHLKYGIPIKFEKERVVKYVKLFDYDNTANNDFIVSRQVIHQ
;
A
#
# COMPACT_ATOMS: atom_id res chain seq x y z
N MET A 1 -25.04 10.86 -30.51
CA MET A 1 -24.00 9.81 -30.38
C MET A 1 -23.39 9.92 -28.99
N PRO A 2 -23.12 8.83 -28.28
CA PRO A 2 -22.38 8.92 -27.02
C PRO A 2 -21.00 9.51 -27.32
N PHE A 3 -20.56 10.44 -26.47
CA PHE A 3 -19.26 11.09 -26.59
C PHE A 3 -18.18 10.09 -26.16
N PHE A 4 -17.47 9.55 -27.14
CA PHE A 4 -16.37 8.63 -26.90
C PHE A 4 -15.10 9.43 -26.57
N SER A 5 -14.61 9.27 -25.34
CA SER A 5 -13.34 9.81 -24.88
C SER A 5 -12.53 8.68 -24.26
N GLU A 6 -11.21 8.85 -24.15
CA GLU A 6 -10.35 7.86 -23.47
C GLU A 6 -10.84 7.58 -22.04
N LYS A 7 -11.32 8.62 -21.35
CA LYS A 7 -11.97 8.50 -20.05
C LYS A 7 -13.16 7.53 -20.08
N SER A 8 -14.09 7.70 -21.03
CA SER A 8 -15.31 6.88 -21.07
C SER A 8 -15.08 5.48 -21.63
N LEU A 9 -14.12 5.31 -22.55
CA LEU A 9 -13.81 4.04 -23.19
C LEU A 9 -12.86 3.15 -22.37
N VAL A 10 -11.93 3.75 -21.61
CA VAL A 10 -10.84 3.03 -20.95
C VAL A 10 -10.95 3.17 -19.43
N GLU A 11 -10.79 4.37 -18.88
CA GLU A 11 -10.74 4.55 -17.43
C GLU A 11 -12.02 4.09 -16.74
N ASP A 12 -13.18 4.58 -17.20
CA ASP A 12 -14.47 4.24 -16.58
C ASP A 12 -14.79 2.74 -16.75
N TYR A 13 -14.41 2.15 -17.88
CA TYR A 13 -14.55 0.71 -18.11
C TYR A 13 -13.71 -0.10 -17.10
N PHE A 14 -12.43 0.22 -16.91
CA PHE A 14 -11.58 -0.50 -15.97
C PHE A 14 -12.02 -0.31 -14.51
N VAL A 15 -12.40 0.90 -14.11
CA VAL A 15 -12.94 1.16 -12.77
C VAL A 15 -14.17 0.29 -12.53
N GLN A 16 -15.14 0.26 -13.46
CA GLN A 16 -16.33 -0.58 -13.33
C GLN A 16 -15.98 -2.07 -13.23
N LYS A 17 -15.05 -2.56 -14.05
CA LYS A 17 -14.63 -3.97 -14.02
C LYS A 17 -13.91 -4.36 -12.74
N LEU A 18 -13.10 -3.47 -12.17
CA LEU A 18 -12.42 -3.70 -10.89
C LEU A 18 -13.42 -3.66 -9.72
N GLN A 19 -14.38 -2.73 -9.75
CA GLN A 19 -15.46 -2.69 -8.75
C GLN A 19 -16.33 -3.94 -8.78
N GLN A 20 -16.64 -4.50 -9.96
CA GLN A 20 -17.33 -5.79 -10.09
C GLN A 20 -16.53 -6.95 -9.48
N LYS A 21 -15.20 -6.83 -9.37
CA LYS A 21 -14.31 -7.79 -8.70
C LYS A 21 -14.11 -7.51 -7.21
N GLY A 22 -14.82 -6.53 -6.64
CA GLY A 22 -14.76 -6.19 -5.22
C GLY A 22 -13.74 -5.11 -4.86
N TRP A 23 -13.11 -4.44 -5.85
CA TRP A 23 -12.20 -3.33 -5.56
C TRP A 23 -12.99 -2.09 -5.15
N LYS A 24 -12.48 -1.38 -4.15
CA LYS A 24 -13.08 -0.12 -3.69
C LYS A 24 -12.58 1.03 -4.57
N PHE A 25 -13.51 1.75 -5.19
CA PHE A 25 -13.17 3.00 -5.86
C PHE A 25 -13.01 4.13 -4.84
N ILE A 26 -11.89 4.84 -4.89
CA ILE A 26 -11.62 6.07 -4.15
C ILE A 26 -11.20 7.13 -5.18
N SER A 27 -11.80 8.31 -5.15
CA SER A 27 -11.37 9.40 -6.04
C SER A 27 -9.98 9.91 -5.65
N SER A 28 -9.24 10.47 -6.61
CA SER A 28 -7.91 11.04 -6.38
C SER A 28 -7.86 11.99 -5.19
N ASP A 29 -8.88 12.83 -5.05
CA ASP A 29 -8.96 13.89 -4.02
C ASP A 29 -9.26 13.34 -2.63
N ASN A 30 -9.81 12.13 -2.56
CA ASN A 30 -10.14 11.44 -1.31
C ASN A 30 -9.12 10.34 -0.97
N LEU A 31 -8.10 10.14 -1.80
CA LEU A 31 -6.96 9.34 -1.39
C LEU A 31 -6.26 10.11 -0.26
N GLU A 32 -5.98 9.43 0.85
CA GLU A 32 -5.29 9.99 2.01
C GLU A 32 -3.79 10.21 1.72
N ARG A 33 -3.48 10.92 0.63
CA ARG A 33 -2.12 11.30 0.24
C ARG A 33 -1.68 12.48 1.09
N GLU A 34 -0.43 12.42 1.56
CA GLU A 34 0.20 13.55 2.24
C GLU A 34 0.67 14.61 1.24
N SER A 35 1.17 14.17 0.08
CA SER A 35 1.61 15.04 -1.01
C SER A 35 1.64 14.30 -2.34
N LEU A 36 1.90 15.03 -3.44
CA LEU A 36 2.11 14.42 -4.76
C LEU A 36 3.45 13.69 -4.85
N GLU A 37 4.44 14.15 -4.09
CA GLU A 37 5.80 13.59 -4.01
C GLU A 37 5.88 12.30 -3.21
N GLU A 38 4.94 12.09 -2.28
CA GLU A 38 4.88 10.88 -1.46
C GLU A 38 4.13 9.77 -2.22
N PRO A 39 4.81 8.67 -2.60
CA PRO A 39 4.17 7.55 -3.28
C PRO A 39 3.32 6.69 -2.34
N LEU A 40 3.62 6.66 -1.03
CA LEU A 40 2.89 5.84 -0.07
C LEU A 40 1.63 6.54 0.46
N LEU A 41 0.53 5.80 0.53
CA LEU A 41 -0.65 6.22 1.29
C LEU A 41 -0.39 5.97 2.78
N THR A 42 0.49 6.78 3.38
CA THR A 42 1.01 6.58 4.75
C THR A 42 -0.10 6.27 5.77
N PRO A 43 -1.20 7.05 5.84
CA PRO A 43 -2.24 6.79 6.84
C PRO A 43 -2.94 5.43 6.65
N MET A 44 -3.18 5.04 5.40
CA MET A 44 -3.77 3.74 5.06
C MET A 44 -2.83 2.59 5.40
N LEU A 45 -1.54 2.76 5.05
CA LEU A 45 -0.51 1.78 5.33
C LEU A 45 -0.34 1.54 6.83
N ILE A 46 -0.35 2.59 7.66
CA ILE A 46 -0.30 2.48 9.12
C ILE A 46 -1.46 1.63 9.65
N ARG A 47 -2.70 1.88 9.18
CA ARG A 47 -3.88 1.10 9.61
C ARG A 47 -3.77 -0.36 9.19
N ALA A 48 -3.33 -0.63 7.97
CA ALA A 48 -3.12 -1.98 7.46
C ALA A 48 -2.02 -2.73 8.26
N LEU A 49 -0.89 -2.07 8.55
CA LEU A 49 0.18 -2.63 9.36
C LEU A 49 -0.29 -3.02 10.77
N LYS A 50 -1.04 -2.13 11.44
CA LYS A 50 -1.63 -2.40 12.75
C LYS A 50 -2.58 -3.59 12.71
N ARG A 51 -3.46 -3.66 11.70
CA ARG A 51 -4.42 -4.76 11.53
C ARG A 51 -3.73 -6.09 11.28
N LEU A 52 -2.82 -6.13 10.31
CA LEU A 52 -2.18 -7.35 9.82
C LEU A 52 -1.20 -7.97 10.81
N ASN A 53 -0.53 -7.12 11.62
CA ASN A 53 0.55 -7.53 12.51
C ASN A 53 0.17 -7.38 13.99
N ALA A 54 -1.12 -7.31 14.31
CA ALA A 54 -1.62 -7.19 15.68
C ALA A 54 -1.15 -8.35 16.58
N ASN A 55 -1.05 -9.57 16.02
CA ASN A 55 -0.65 -10.77 16.73
C ASN A 55 0.83 -10.80 17.15
N ILE A 56 1.70 -10.01 16.50
CA ILE A 56 3.13 -9.96 16.83
C ILE A 56 3.49 -8.80 17.77
N GLY A 57 2.48 -8.06 18.27
CA GLY A 57 2.68 -6.97 19.23
C GLY A 57 3.28 -5.70 18.62
N ILE A 58 2.98 -5.41 17.35
CA ILE A 58 3.53 -4.24 16.64
C ILE A 58 3.10 -2.93 17.32
N GLY A 59 4.08 -2.06 17.60
CA GLY A 59 3.86 -0.72 18.14
C GLY A 59 4.12 0.39 17.12
N ASP A 60 3.94 1.64 17.55
CA ASP A 60 4.19 2.82 16.70
C ASP A 60 5.68 2.98 16.35
N GLU A 61 6.60 2.51 17.21
CA GLU A 61 8.03 2.52 16.94
C GLU A 61 8.39 1.58 15.78
N GLU A 62 7.91 0.33 15.80
CA GLU A 62 8.14 -0.63 14.73
C GLU A 62 7.49 -0.17 13.43
N ILE A 63 6.29 0.41 13.48
CA ILE A 63 5.62 0.99 12.30
C ILE A 63 6.45 2.12 11.70
N LYS A 64 7.02 3.01 12.53
CA LYS A 64 7.90 4.07 12.06
C LYS A 64 9.15 3.52 11.38
N GLN A 65 9.74 2.46 11.92
CA GLN A 65 10.89 1.80 11.29
C GLN A 65 10.52 1.19 9.93
N VAL A 66 9.35 0.55 9.81
CA VAL A 66 8.82 0.04 8.54
C VAL A 66 8.65 1.15 7.50
N LEU A 67 8.01 2.26 7.89
CA LEU A 67 7.80 3.39 6.99
C LEU A 67 9.12 3.98 6.52
N ASN A 68 10.09 4.16 7.43
CA ASN A 68 11.42 4.64 7.07
C ASN A 68 12.13 3.68 6.12
N GLU A 69 12.10 2.38 6.39
CA GLU A 69 12.71 1.36 5.55
C GLU A 69 12.16 1.42 4.12
N LEU A 70 10.85 1.59 3.95
CA LEU A 70 10.20 1.72 2.64
C LEU A 70 10.54 3.05 1.95
N LYS A 71 10.46 4.18 2.68
CA LYS A 71 10.70 5.53 2.11
C LYS A 71 12.16 5.76 1.70
N LEU A 72 13.11 5.09 2.35
CA LEU A 72 14.54 5.22 2.04
C LEU A 72 15.00 4.37 0.84
N LYS A 73 14.15 3.46 0.33
CA LYS A 73 14.49 2.68 -0.87
C LYS A 73 14.47 3.57 -2.10
N THR A 74 15.57 3.55 -2.84
CA THR A 74 15.69 4.23 -4.14
C THR A 74 15.26 3.32 -5.29
N SER A 75 15.21 3.85 -6.51
CA SER A 75 14.87 3.12 -7.74
C SER A 75 16.00 2.20 -8.27
N GLY A 76 17.08 2.01 -7.52
CA GLY A 76 18.19 1.14 -7.90
C GLY A 76 17.81 -0.35 -7.84
N ALA A 77 18.44 -1.17 -8.69
CA ALA A 77 18.12 -2.60 -8.83
C ALA A 77 18.16 -3.38 -7.50
N GLU A 78 19.13 -3.09 -6.63
CA GLU A 78 19.24 -3.74 -5.31
C GLU A 78 18.07 -3.37 -4.39
N HIS A 79 17.67 -2.10 -4.36
CA HIS A 79 16.53 -1.66 -3.56
C HIS A 79 15.21 -2.20 -4.12
N CYS A 80 15.06 -2.31 -5.44
CA CYS A 80 13.93 -2.99 -6.06
C CYS A 80 13.85 -4.46 -5.63
N LYS A 81 14.97 -5.18 -5.62
CA LYS A 81 15.05 -6.56 -5.14
C LYS A 81 14.68 -6.67 -3.65
N GLN A 82 15.13 -5.73 -2.83
CA GLN A 82 14.76 -5.67 -1.41
C GLN A 82 13.27 -5.44 -1.22
N ILE A 83 12.66 -4.49 -1.94
CA ILE A 83 11.22 -4.26 -1.92
C ILE A 83 10.47 -5.55 -2.29
N LEU A 84 10.84 -6.25 -3.37
CA LEU A 84 10.19 -7.52 -3.73
C LEU A 84 10.27 -8.57 -2.61
N ASN A 85 11.42 -8.65 -1.93
CA ASN A 85 11.55 -9.52 -0.75
C ASN A 85 10.64 -9.06 0.40
N HIS A 86 10.51 -7.75 0.65
CA HIS A 86 9.63 -7.21 1.66
C HIS A 86 8.15 -7.48 1.35
N LEU A 87 7.74 -7.36 0.09
CA LEU A 87 6.39 -7.70 -0.33
C LEU A 87 6.11 -9.18 -0.04
N LYS A 88 7.06 -10.09 -0.31
CA LYS A 88 6.88 -11.54 -0.14
C LYS A 88 6.98 -12.03 1.31
N TYR A 89 7.98 -11.58 2.04
CA TYR A 89 8.34 -12.14 3.35
C TYR A 89 8.05 -11.18 4.52
N GLY A 90 7.71 -9.93 4.23
CA GLY A 90 7.65 -8.86 5.23
C GLY A 90 9.00 -8.18 5.45
N ILE A 91 8.98 -7.12 6.26
CA ILE A 91 10.15 -6.33 6.60
C ILE A 91 10.71 -6.82 7.94
N PRO A 92 12.00 -7.18 8.01
CA PRO A 92 12.63 -7.58 9.26
C PRO A 92 12.82 -6.36 10.16
N ILE A 93 12.12 -6.32 11.28
CA ILE A 93 12.15 -5.23 12.25
C ILE A 93 12.57 -5.77 13.61
N LYS A 94 13.45 -5.05 14.29
CA LYS A 94 13.87 -5.39 15.65
C LYS A 94 12.88 -4.80 16.64
N PHE A 95 12.20 -5.66 17.38
CA PHE A 95 11.28 -5.29 18.44
C PHE A 95 12.11 -5.04 19.70
N GLU A 96 12.35 -3.78 20.05
CA GLU A 96 13.31 -3.42 21.10
C GLU A 96 12.92 -3.94 22.49
N LYS A 97 11.62 -4.01 22.79
CA LYS A 97 11.10 -4.55 24.05
C LYS A 97 11.46 -6.03 24.25
N GLU A 98 11.42 -6.81 23.18
CA GLU A 98 11.68 -8.25 23.21
C GLU A 98 13.10 -8.61 22.77
N ARG A 99 13.84 -7.65 22.17
CA ARG A 99 15.16 -7.81 21.57
C ARG A 99 15.24 -8.91 20.51
N VAL A 100 14.14 -9.15 19.81
CA VAL A 100 14.05 -10.13 18.71
C VAL A 100 13.71 -9.44 17.40
N VAL A 101 14.16 -10.03 16.28
CA VAL A 101 13.74 -9.60 14.95
C VAL A 101 12.48 -10.36 14.57
N LYS A 102 11.44 -9.63 14.19
CA LYS A 102 10.20 -10.20 13.62
C LYS A 102 9.99 -9.65 12.22
N TYR A 103 9.27 -10.41 11.40
CA TYR A 103 8.91 -10.00 10.06
C TYR A 103 7.54 -9.34 10.09
N VAL A 104 7.51 -8.03 9.81
CA VAL A 104 6.27 -7.26 9.68
C VAL A 104 5.73 -7.46 8.27
N LYS A 105 4.60 -8.16 8.15
CA LYS A 105 3.96 -8.44 6.86
C LYS A 105 3.35 -7.16 6.27
N LEU A 106 3.41 -7.02 4.95
CA LEU A 106 2.75 -5.95 4.19
C LEU A 106 1.40 -6.40 3.60
N PHE A 107 1.26 -7.70 3.33
CA PHE A 107 0.04 -8.32 2.82
C PHE A 107 -0.35 -9.55 3.63
N ASP A 108 -1.64 -9.79 3.70
CA ASP A 108 -2.22 -11.03 4.19
C ASP A 108 -2.22 -12.07 3.06
N TYR A 109 -1.19 -12.91 3.01
CA TYR A 109 -1.15 -14.04 2.07
C TYR A 109 -1.92 -15.26 2.57
N ASP A 110 -2.21 -15.33 3.87
CA ASP A 110 -2.93 -16.43 4.49
C ASP A 110 -4.44 -16.30 4.19
N ASN A 111 -4.96 -15.07 4.21
CA ASN A 111 -6.30 -14.72 3.76
C ASN A 111 -6.28 -13.47 2.85
N THR A 112 -6.18 -13.70 1.53
CA THR A 112 -6.03 -12.62 0.56
C THR A 112 -7.20 -11.63 0.52
N ALA A 113 -8.40 -12.05 0.95
CA ALA A 113 -9.58 -11.20 1.02
C ALA A 113 -9.52 -10.13 2.14
N ASN A 114 -8.57 -10.26 3.07
CA ASN A 114 -8.33 -9.28 4.15
C ASN A 114 -7.42 -8.12 3.70
N ASN A 115 -6.90 -8.16 2.47
CA ASN A 115 -6.15 -7.05 1.89
C ASN A 115 -7.10 -5.99 1.34
N ASP A 116 -6.67 -4.73 1.40
CA ASP A 116 -7.40 -3.61 0.82
C ASP A 116 -7.06 -3.48 -0.68
N PHE A 117 -8.04 -3.71 -1.55
CA PHE A 117 -7.92 -3.54 -3.00
C PHE A 117 -8.60 -2.24 -3.43
N ILE A 118 -7.82 -1.26 -3.86
CA ILE A 118 -8.30 0.10 -4.16
C ILE A 118 -7.95 0.46 -5.59
N VAL A 119 -8.93 1.07 -6.27
CA VAL A 119 -8.74 1.69 -7.58
C VAL A 119 -9.04 3.18 -7.47
N SER A 120 -8.16 3.99 -8.05
CA SER A 120 -8.34 5.45 -8.19
C SER A 120 -8.05 5.85 -9.63
N ARG A 121 -8.58 7.00 -10.03
CA ARG A 121 -8.18 7.66 -11.28
C ARG A 121 -6.82 8.35 -11.12
N GLN A 122 -6.25 8.77 -12.25
CA GLN A 122 -5.01 9.53 -12.29
C GLN A 122 -5.09 10.78 -11.41
N VAL A 123 -4.00 11.08 -10.72
CA VAL A 123 -3.85 12.33 -9.97
C VAL A 123 -3.27 13.36 -10.93
N ILE A 124 -4.02 14.42 -11.23
CA ILE A 124 -3.59 15.47 -12.15
C ILE A 124 -2.77 16.48 -11.35
N HIS A 125 -1.51 16.70 -11.75
CA HIS A 125 -0.70 17.81 -11.26
C HIS A 125 -1.31 19.13 -11.79
N GLN A 126 -1.63 20.08 -10.90
CA GLN A 126 -1.89 21.48 -11.29
C GLN A 126 -0.60 22.29 -11.19
#